data_AF-A0A1K1LIQ8-F1
#
_entry.id   AF-A0A1K1LIQ8-F1
#
_cell.length_a   1.000
_cell.length_b   1.000
_cell.length_c   1.000
_cell.angle_alpha   90.00
_cell.angle_beta   90.00
_cell.angle_gamma   90.00
#
_symmetry.space_group_name_H-M   'P 1'
#
loop_
_entity.id
_entity.type
_entity.pdbx_description
1 polymer ?
#
loop_
_entity_poly.entity_id
_entity_poly.type
_entity_poly.pdbx_seq_one_letter_code
_entity_poly.pdbx_strand_id
1 'polypeptide(L)'
;MVIDSHLHLPVDYPDLSAKKEALIAELRRNGVDKGIVIADSELESVIGSVRDCAELFRNSDIIKVIAGISPFISYEQQLSLCRELLERGDIIGLKLYTGHESFYCTDHVLSPVYDLAAEFEVPVLFHTGWDNTQYSAPDKMKELAQIRPQNRFVYCHCFYPELEQCFVTLKDCGNVWFDTSSVADDSRICPKIKTALEAAISAMPERFIFGSDFGSCSEKVHLDFAASLDITPKQRELFMYENALGVYKI
;
A
#
# COMPACT_ATOMS: atom_id res chain seq x y z
N MET A 1 0.99 -18.15 7.16
CA MET A 1 0.30 -17.37 6.14
C MET A 1 1.16 -16.17 5.78
N VAL A 2 1.13 -15.72 4.54
CA VAL A 2 1.79 -14.51 4.03
C VAL A 2 0.80 -13.72 3.17
N ILE A 3 0.69 -12.42 3.43
CA ILE A 3 -0.09 -11.49 2.61
C ILE A 3 0.87 -10.46 2.03
N ASP A 4 1.00 -10.41 0.71
CA ASP A 4 1.67 -9.30 0.05
C ASP A 4 0.66 -8.16 -0.17
N SER A 5 0.84 -7.07 0.58
CA SER A 5 -0.14 -5.98 0.62
C SER A 5 0.09 -4.89 -0.43
N HIS A 6 1.07 -5.06 -1.33
CA HIS A 6 1.38 -4.07 -2.36
C HIS A 6 1.88 -4.76 -3.63
N LEU A 7 0.97 -4.97 -4.57
CA LEU A 7 1.23 -5.60 -5.85
C LEU A 7 0.68 -4.74 -6.98
N HIS A 8 1.28 -4.85 -8.15
CA HIS A 8 0.77 -4.33 -9.40
C HIS A 8 0.61 -5.47 -10.42
N LEU A 9 -0.24 -5.28 -11.42
CA LEU A 9 -0.24 -6.19 -12.56
C LEU A 9 1.09 -6.05 -13.32
N PRO A 10 1.77 -7.16 -13.66
CA PRO A 10 3.05 -7.08 -14.35
C PRO A 10 2.90 -6.49 -15.75
N VAL A 11 3.88 -5.72 -16.23
CA VAL A 11 3.75 -4.96 -17.48
C VAL A 11 3.99 -5.79 -18.75
N ASP A 12 4.85 -6.82 -18.69
CA ASP A 12 5.38 -7.56 -19.85
C ASP A 12 4.46 -8.69 -20.40
N TYR A 13 3.14 -8.49 -20.34
CA TYR A 13 2.15 -9.49 -20.75
C TYR A 13 1.11 -8.88 -21.72
N PRO A 14 0.60 -9.69 -22.66
CA PRO A 14 -0.18 -9.18 -23.80
C PRO A 14 -1.56 -8.61 -23.42
N ASP A 15 -2.16 -9.10 -22.34
CA ASP A 15 -3.50 -8.70 -21.89
C ASP A 15 -3.69 -8.90 -20.38
N LEU A 16 -4.79 -8.38 -19.83
CA LEU A 16 -5.12 -8.46 -18.40
C LEU A 16 -5.26 -9.89 -17.87
N SER A 17 -5.73 -10.83 -18.69
CA SER A 17 -5.87 -12.23 -18.27
C SER A 17 -4.50 -12.87 -18.08
N ALA A 18 -3.58 -12.66 -19.04
CA ALA A 18 -2.21 -13.13 -18.95
C ALA A 18 -1.47 -12.48 -17.76
N LYS A 19 -1.69 -11.18 -17.51
CA LYS A 19 -1.15 -10.46 -16.33
C LYS A 19 -1.64 -11.09 -15.01
N LYS A 20 -2.93 -11.39 -14.90
CA LYS A 20 -3.51 -12.06 -13.74
C LYS A 20 -2.90 -13.44 -13.50
N GLU A 21 -2.80 -14.25 -14.56
CA GLU A 21 -2.21 -15.60 -14.46
C GLU A 21 -0.76 -15.55 -14.01
N ALA A 22 0.02 -14.62 -14.54
CA ALA A 22 1.40 -14.39 -14.15
C ALA A 22 1.54 -13.97 -12.69
N LEU A 23 0.73 -13.01 -12.24
CA LEU A 23 0.71 -12.57 -10.84
C LEU A 23 0.38 -13.74 -9.91
N ILE A 24 -0.66 -14.52 -10.20
CA ILE A 24 -1.05 -15.68 -9.38
C ILE A 24 0.05 -16.75 -9.37
N ALA A 25 0.73 -16.96 -10.50
CA ALA A 25 1.86 -17.88 -10.58
C ALA A 25 3.04 -17.41 -9.72
N GLU A 26 3.33 -16.11 -9.70
CA GLU A 26 4.35 -15.50 -8.84
C GLU A 26 4.05 -15.74 -7.35
N LEU A 27 2.84 -15.39 -6.90
CA LEU A 27 2.43 -15.59 -5.51
C LEU A 27 2.61 -17.06 -5.08
N ARG A 28 2.14 -17.99 -5.92
CA ARG A 28 2.26 -19.44 -5.66
C ARG A 28 3.72 -19.89 -5.61
N ARG A 29 4.56 -19.38 -6.51
CA ARG A 29 5.98 -19.72 -6.60
C ARG A 29 6.73 -19.32 -5.33
N ASN A 30 6.34 -18.20 -4.72
CA ASN A 30 7.00 -17.68 -3.52
C ASN A 30 6.28 -18.01 -2.21
N GLY A 31 5.14 -18.73 -2.26
CA GLY A 31 4.40 -19.15 -1.07
C GLY A 31 3.60 -18.03 -0.41
N VAL A 32 3.15 -17.05 -1.20
CA VAL A 32 2.24 -15.97 -0.77
C VAL A 32 0.79 -16.46 -0.87
N ASP A 33 0.05 -16.37 0.23
CA ASP A 33 -1.32 -16.91 0.34
C ASP A 33 -2.38 -15.95 -0.21
N LYS A 34 -2.19 -14.64 0.00
CA LYS A 34 -3.07 -13.57 -0.50
C LYS A 34 -2.27 -12.38 -0.99
N GLY A 35 -2.85 -11.63 -1.93
CA GLY A 35 -2.26 -10.43 -2.49
C GLY A 35 -3.23 -9.25 -2.51
N ILE A 36 -2.70 -8.03 -2.44
CA ILE A 36 -3.47 -6.81 -2.63
C ILE A 36 -2.90 -6.07 -3.84
N VAL A 37 -3.69 -6.03 -4.92
CA VAL A 37 -3.36 -5.29 -6.14
C VAL A 37 -3.78 -3.83 -5.97
N ILE A 38 -2.84 -2.92 -6.20
CA ILE A 38 -3.09 -1.48 -6.28
C ILE A 38 -3.30 -1.13 -7.75
N ALA A 39 -4.54 -0.80 -8.10
CA ALA A 39 -4.92 -0.35 -9.43
C ALA A 39 -4.46 1.10 -9.66
N ASP A 40 -4.19 1.46 -10.91
CA ASP A 40 -3.78 2.80 -11.30
C ASP A 40 -4.92 3.82 -11.13
N SER A 41 -4.56 5.09 -10.93
CA SER A 41 -5.50 6.23 -11.00
C SER A 41 -5.83 6.65 -12.44
N GLU A 42 -5.05 6.19 -13.41
CA GLU A 42 -5.29 6.44 -14.84
C GLU A 42 -6.50 5.66 -15.37
N LEU A 43 -7.20 6.24 -16.35
CA LEU A 43 -8.37 5.61 -16.97
C LEU A 43 -7.99 4.43 -17.89
N GLU A 44 -6.82 4.53 -18.52
CA GLU A 44 -6.20 3.47 -19.31
C GLU A 44 -4.79 3.26 -18.78
N SER A 45 -4.48 2.05 -18.30
CA SER A 45 -3.20 1.79 -17.63
C SER A 45 -2.61 0.44 -18.00
N VAL A 46 -1.29 0.41 -18.16
CA VAL A 46 -0.50 -0.80 -18.39
C VAL A 46 -0.50 -1.75 -17.19
N ILE A 47 -0.78 -1.24 -15.98
CA ILE A 47 -0.94 -2.00 -14.74
C ILE A 47 -2.42 -2.19 -14.34
N GLY A 48 -3.34 -1.78 -15.22
CA GLY A 48 -4.79 -1.91 -15.04
C GLY A 48 -5.43 -0.70 -14.33
N SER A 49 -6.50 -0.17 -14.91
CA SER A 49 -7.32 0.85 -14.27
C SER A 49 -8.09 0.27 -13.08
N VAL A 50 -8.67 1.14 -12.24
CA VAL A 50 -9.58 0.73 -11.15
C VAL A 50 -10.68 -0.22 -11.64
N ARG A 51 -11.31 0.09 -12.78
CA ARG A 51 -12.40 -0.73 -13.33
C ARG A 51 -11.88 -2.10 -13.77
N ASP A 52 -10.76 -2.13 -14.47
CA ASP A 52 -10.15 -3.36 -14.98
C ASP A 52 -9.78 -4.30 -13.83
N CYS A 53 -9.05 -3.79 -12.83
CA CYS A 53 -8.63 -4.58 -11.68
C CYS A 53 -9.82 -5.08 -10.86
N ALA A 54 -10.82 -4.22 -10.60
CA ALA A 54 -12.02 -4.62 -9.86
C ALA A 54 -12.81 -5.73 -10.59
N GLU A 55 -12.97 -5.64 -11.91
CA GLU A 55 -13.63 -6.68 -12.69
C GLU A 55 -12.80 -7.97 -12.75
N LEU A 56 -11.50 -7.85 -12.98
CA LEU A 56 -10.55 -8.96 -13.10
C LEU A 56 -10.48 -9.81 -11.81
N PHE A 57 -10.67 -9.20 -10.64
CA PHE A 57 -10.54 -9.84 -9.33
C PHE A 57 -11.82 -9.93 -8.49
N ARG A 58 -12.99 -9.52 -9.01
CA ARG A 58 -14.28 -9.49 -8.29
C ARG A 58 -14.60 -10.72 -7.43
N ASN A 59 -14.33 -11.92 -7.95
CA ASN A 59 -14.62 -13.19 -7.28
C ASN A 59 -13.35 -13.92 -6.81
N SER A 60 -12.26 -13.18 -6.57
CA SER A 60 -11.01 -13.75 -6.11
C SER A 60 -10.98 -13.87 -4.59
N ASP A 61 -10.72 -15.08 -4.10
CA ASP A 61 -10.44 -15.35 -2.69
C ASP A 61 -8.97 -15.04 -2.31
N ILE A 62 -8.11 -14.89 -3.34
CA ILE A 62 -6.66 -14.73 -3.20
C ILE A 62 -6.26 -13.25 -3.31
N ILE A 63 -6.89 -12.51 -4.23
CA ILE A 63 -6.52 -11.14 -4.56
C ILE A 63 -7.62 -10.19 -4.15
N LYS A 64 -7.24 -9.10 -3.48
CA LYS A 64 -8.09 -7.94 -3.22
C LYS A 64 -7.54 -6.72 -3.95
N VAL A 65 -8.36 -5.68 -4.11
CA VAL A 65 -8.03 -4.52 -4.93
C VAL A 65 -8.12 -3.23 -4.11
N ILE A 66 -7.11 -2.37 -4.27
CA ILE A 66 -7.11 -0.97 -3.84
C ILE A 66 -7.29 -0.10 -5.07
N ALA A 67 -8.19 0.88 -5.01
CA ALA A 67 -8.41 1.80 -6.11
C ALA A 67 -7.46 3.01 -6.04
N GLY A 68 -6.65 3.21 -7.08
CA GLY A 68 -5.92 4.45 -7.29
C GLY A 68 -6.87 5.60 -7.60
N ILE A 69 -6.62 6.76 -6.99
CA ILE A 69 -7.37 7.99 -7.24
C ILE A 69 -6.42 9.14 -7.55
N SER A 70 -6.77 9.95 -8.56
CA SER A 70 -6.11 11.21 -8.85
C SER A 70 -7.11 12.38 -8.77
N PRO A 71 -6.80 13.46 -8.03
CA PRO A 71 -7.62 14.68 -8.04
C PRO A 71 -7.54 15.44 -9.39
N PHE A 72 -6.63 15.04 -10.30
CA PHE A 72 -6.39 15.72 -11.57
C PHE A 72 -7.06 15.03 -12.76
N ILE A 73 -7.57 13.80 -12.59
CA ILE A 73 -8.11 12.97 -13.68
C ILE A 73 -9.55 12.61 -13.36
N SER A 74 -10.53 13.26 -13.99
CA SER A 74 -11.96 12.88 -13.88
C SER A 74 -12.42 12.60 -12.43
N TYR A 75 -11.98 13.43 -11.48
CA TYR A 75 -11.99 13.13 -10.05
C TYR A 75 -13.37 12.75 -9.51
N GLU A 76 -14.42 13.49 -9.89
CA GLU A 76 -15.80 13.22 -9.48
C GLU A 76 -16.30 11.85 -9.99
N GLN A 77 -15.91 11.47 -11.22
CA GLN A 77 -16.24 10.17 -11.77
C GLN A 77 -15.47 9.05 -11.06
N GLN A 78 -14.20 9.28 -10.69
CA GLN A 78 -13.42 8.32 -9.91
C GLN A 78 -14.03 8.09 -8.52
N LEU A 79 -14.43 9.16 -7.83
CA LEU A 79 -15.12 9.06 -6.53
C LEU A 79 -16.44 8.29 -6.62
N SER A 80 -17.23 8.57 -7.66
CA SER A 80 -18.49 7.86 -7.91
C SER A 80 -18.27 6.37 -8.17
N LEU A 81 -17.26 6.02 -8.98
CA LEU A 81 -16.88 4.63 -9.23
C LEU A 81 -16.38 3.93 -7.96
N CYS A 82 -15.50 4.58 -7.19
CA CYS A 82 -14.97 4.01 -5.96
C CYS A 82 -16.10 3.71 -4.96
N ARG A 83 -17.09 4.61 -4.81
CA ARG A 83 -18.27 4.33 -4.00
C ARG A 83 -19.02 3.09 -4.46
N GLU A 84 -19.33 2.99 -5.76
CA GLU A 84 -20.03 1.82 -6.32
C GLU A 84 -19.26 0.52 -6.00
N LEU A 85 -17.93 0.53 -6.20
CA LEU A 85 -17.10 -0.64 -5.97
C LEU A 85 -16.94 -0.99 -4.48
N LEU A 86 -16.90 0.01 -3.59
CA LEU A 86 -16.91 -0.19 -2.14
C LEU A 86 -18.23 -0.79 -1.66
N GLU A 87 -19.38 -0.29 -2.14
CA GLU A 87 -20.71 -0.83 -1.82
C GLU A 87 -20.85 -2.31 -2.21
N ARG A 88 -20.15 -2.72 -3.27
CA ARG A 88 -20.13 -4.09 -3.77
C ARG A 88 -19.05 -4.97 -3.13
N GLY A 89 -18.10 -4.37 -2.42
CA GLY A 89 -16.93 -5.06 -1.86
C GLY A 89 -15.89 -5.48 -2.92
N ASP A 90 -15.95 -4.90 -4.12
CA ASP A 90 -15.01 -5.18 -5.22
C ASP A 90 -13.64 -4.53 -4.98
N ILE A 91 -13.59 -3.48 -4.14
CA ILE A 91 -12.35 -2.84 -3.64
C ILE A 91 -12.38 -2.71 -2.11
N ILE A 92 -11.21 -2.64 -1.49
CA ILE A 92 -11.03 -2.69 -0.02
C ILE A 92 -10.26 -1.47 0.52
N GLY A 93 -10.07 -0.43 -0.29
CA GLY A 93 -9.35 0.78 0.09
C GLY A 93 -8.99 1.64 -1.09
N LEU A 94 -8.43 2.82 -0.80
CA LEU A 94 -8.13 3.86 -1.76
C LEU A 94 -6.63 4.19 -1.72
N LYS A 95 -6.04 4.62 -2.84
CA LYS A 95 -4.62 5.01 -2.93
C LYS A 95 -4.50 6.39 -3.57
N LEU A 96 -3.64 7.22 -3.00
CA LEU A 96 -3.22 8.51 -3.53
C LEU A 96 -1.70 8.50 -3.80
N TYR A 97 -1.26 9.22 -4.83
CA TYR A 97 0.12 9.18 -5.32
C TYR A 97 0.89 10.48 -5.04
N THR A 98 0.93 10.89 -3.77
CA THR A 98 1.74 12.05 -3.34
C THR A 98 3.20 11.91 -3.78
N GLY A 99 3.75 12.91 -4.44
CA GLY A 99 5.14 12.90 -4.94
C GLY A 99 5.25 12.51 -6.42
N HIS A 100 4.45 11.54 -6.88
CA HIS A 100 4.21 11.34 -8.33
C HIS A 100 3.35 12.48 -8.88
N GLU A 101 2.35 12.87 -8.10
CA GLU A 101 1.45 13.98 -8.38
C GLU A 101 1.72 15.14 -7.41
N SER A 102 1.56 16.37 -7.89
CA SER A 102 1.92 17.59 -7.15
C SER A 102 0.79 18.07 -6.23
N PHE A 103 0.47 17.28 -5.21
CA PHE A 103 -0.45 17.66 -4.13
C PHE A 103 0.04 17.15 -2.77
N TYR A 104 -0.37 17.81 -1.69
CA TYR A 104 -0.14 17.33 -0.33
C TYR A 104 -1.32 16.48 0.14
N CYS A 105 -1.06 15.50 1.01
CA CYS A 105 -2.12 14.72 1.66
C CYS A 105 -3.04 15.57 2.57
N THR A 106 -2.67 16.82 2.85
CA THR A 106 -3.48 17.78 3.62
C THR A 106 -4.35 18.68 2.75
N ASP A 107 -4.25 18.58 1.42
CA ASP A 107 -4.98 19.47 0.53
C ASP A 107 -6.49 19.23 0.62
N HIS A 108 -7.25 20.31 0.79
CA HIS A 108 -8.70 20.24 1.03
C HIS A 108 -9.48 19.51 -0.05
N VAL A 109 -8.99 19.52 -1.30
CA VAL A 109 -9.58 18.81 -2.44
C VAL A 109 -9.71 17.31 -2.17
N LEU A 110 -8.88 16.73 -1.30
CA LEU A 110 -8.88 15.30 -0.97
C LEU A 110 -9.87 14.93 0.14
N SER A 111 -10.56 15.90 0.76
CA SER A 111 -11.56 15.63 1.80
C SER A 111 -12.60 14.59 1.39
N PRO A 112 -13.17 14.60 0.16
CA PRO A 112 -14.10 13.57 -0.28
C PRO A 112 -13.53 12.15 -0.28
N VAL A 113 -12.23 11.97 -0.55
CA VAL A 113 -11.56 10.66 -0.46
C VAL A 113 -11.54 10.17 0.99
N TYR A 114 -11.22 11.05 1.92
CA TYR A 114 -11.18 10.71 3.35
C TYR A 114 -12.57 10.44 3.92
N ASP A 115 -13.56 11.24 3.53
CA ASP A 115 -14.94 11.06 3.98
C ASP A 115 -15.50 9.73 3.45
N LEU A 116 -15.23 9.39 2.18
CA LEU A 116 -15.59 8.09 1.59
C LEU A 116 -14.88 6.93 2.32
N ALA A 117 -13.58 7.03 2.55
CA ALA A 117 -12.83 5.99 3.24
C ALA A 117 -13.30 5.78 4.70
N ALA A 118 -13.70 6.85 5.38
CA ALA A 118 -14.26 6.76 6.73
C ALA A 118 -15.65 6.11 6.73
N GLU A 119 -16.51 6.45 5.76
CA GLU A 119 -17.86 5.89 5.62
C GLU A 119 -17.84 4.37 5.44
N PHE A 120 -16.94 3.87 4.58
CA PHE A 120 -16.77 2.43 4.32
C PHE A 120 -15.76 1.76 5.26
N GLU A 121 -15.19 2.52 6.19
CA GLU A 121 -14.14 2.09 7.11
C GLU A 121 -12.98 1.37 6.39
N VAL A 122 -12.48 1.90 5.28
CA VAL A 122 -11.34 1.35 4.51
C VAL A 122 -10.10 2.25 4.64
N PRO A 123 -8.88 1.73 4.45
CA PRO A 123 -7.68 2.55 4.52
C PRO A 123 -7.49 3.45 3.28
N VAL A 124 -6.79 4.56 3.48
CA VAL A 124 -6.21 5.37 2.39
C VAL A 124 -4.70 5.23 2.41
N LEU A 125 -4.16 4.73 1.30
CA LEU A 125 -2.73 4.52 1.09
C LEU A 125 -2.12 5.77 0.44
N PHE A 126 -0.85 6.05 0.75
CA PHE A 126 -0.09 7.14 0.14
C PHE A 126 1.23 6.62 -0.41
N HIS A 127 1.62 7.05 -1.61
CA HIS A 127 2.99 6.86 -2.12
C HIS A 127 3.94 7.82 -1.40
N THR A 128 5.13 7.36 -0.99
CA THR A 128 6.08 8.19 -0.24
C THR A 128 7.52 7.85 -0.55
N GLY A 129 8.42 8.84 -0.44
CA GLY A 129 9.84 8.69 -0.73
C GLY A 129 10.23 9.19 -2.13
N TRP A 130 11.43 8.80 -2.58
CA TRP A 130 12.05 9.17 -3.87
C TRP A 130 11.97 10.65 -4.22
N ASP A 131 11.24 10.98 -5.29
CA ASP A 131 11.20 12.30 -5.89
C ASP A 131 10.06 13.13 -5.31
N ASN A 132 10.23 14.46 -5.32
CA ASN A 132 9.24 15.42 -4.82
C ASN A 132 8.78 15.13 -3.38
N THR A 133 9.71 14.72 -2.51
CA THR A 133 9.46 14.29 -1.13
C THR A 133 8.73 15.32 -0.27
N GLN A 134 8.71 16.60 -0.66
CA GLN A 134 7.89 17.61 0.01
C GLN A 134 6.40 17.22 0.07
N TYR A 135 5.87 16.60 -0.99
CA TYR A 135 4.46 16.21 -1.08
C TYR A 135 4.12 14.99 -0.23
N SER A 136 5.12 14.17 0.07
CA SER A 136 5.01 12.94 0.86
C SER A 136 5.80 13.04 2.18
N ALA A 137 5.95 14.24 2.74
CA ALA A 137 6.72 14.44 3.96
C ALA A 137 5.98 13.86 5.20
N PRO A 138 6.67 13.18 6.14
CA PRO A 138 6.05 12.59 7.32
C PRO A 138 5.29 13.59 8.21
N ASP A 139 5.74 14.85 8.28
CA ASP A 139 5.05 15.89 9.05
C ASP A 139 3.65 16.20 8.48
N LYS A 140 3.47 16.06 7.16
CA LYS A 140 2.16 16.25 6.51
C LYS A 140 1.22 15.09 6.80
N MET A 141 1.74 13.87 6.81
CA MET A 141 0.95 12.72 7.27
C MET A 141 0.56 12.84 8.74
N LYS A 142 1.46 13.34 9.60
CA LYS A 142 1.16 13.60 11.02
C LYS A 142 0.04 14.61 11.19
N GLU A 143 0.08 15.71 10.44
CA GLU A 143 -0.98 16.73 10.41
C GLU A 143 -2.32 16.12 10.00
N LEU A 144 -2.36 15.36 8.89
CA LEU A 144 -3.56 14.68 8.43
C LEU A 144 -4.10 13.69 9.47
N ALA A 145 -3.23 12.86 10.05
CA ALA A 145 -3.59 11.87 11.06
C ALA A 145 -4.28 12.48 12.29
N GLN A 146 -3.87 13.68 12.69
CA GLN A 146 -4.47 14.45 13.78
C GLN A 146 -5.82 15.08 13.41
N ILE A 147 -5.96 15.55 12.16
CA ILE A 147 -7.21 16.16 11.66
C ILE A 147 -8.29 15.10 11.39
N ARG A 148 -7.88 13.88 11.01
CA ARG A 148 -8.75 12.78 10.60
C ARG A 148 -8.51 11.52 11.44
N PRO A 149 -8.70 11.56 12.78
CA PRO A 149 -8.42 10.42 13.66
C PRO A 149 -9.30 9.19 13.40
N GLN A 150 -10.44 9.36 12.73
CA GLN A 150 -11.35 8.28 12.32
C GLN A 150 -10.85 7.48 11.10
N ASN A 151 -9.96 8.05 10.31
CA ASN A 151 -9.43 7.42 9.10
C ASN A 151 -8.23 6.55 9.42
N ARG A 152 -8.07 5.47 8.66
CA ARG A 152 -6.88 4.62 8.67
C ARG A 152 -6.00 4.99 7.50
N PHE A 153 -4.73 5.27 7.76
CA PHE A 153 -3.76 5.65 6.74
C PHE A 153 -2.65 4.63 6.61
N VAL A 154 -2.22 4.36 5.40
CA VAL A 154 -1.10 3.46 5.12
C VAL A 154 -0.03 4.24 4.35
N TYR A 155 1.16 4.27 4.92
CA TYR A 155 2.28 5.06 4.47
C TYR A 155 3.26 4.15 3.71
N CYS A 156 3.06 4.02 2.40
CA CYS A 156 3.77 3.05 1.57
C CYS A 156 5.21 3.46 1.33
N HIS A 157 6.10 2.45 1.28
CA HIS A 157 7.54 2.60 1.10
C HIS A 157 8.25 3.36 2.23
N CYS A 158 7.53 3.70 3.31
CA CYS A 158 8.11 4.25 4.54
C CYS A 158 9.04 5.46 4.32
N PHE A 159 8.69 6.39 3.44
CA PHE A 159 9.50 7.55 3.06
C PHE A 159 10.92 7.19 2.60
N TYR A 160 11.03 6.18 1.73
CA TYR A 160 12.30 5.68 1.24
C TYR A 160 13.22 6.79 0.68
N PRO A 161 14.52 6.79 1.02
CA PRO A 161 15.25 5.84 1.88
C PRO A 161 15.31 6.25 3.36
N GLU A 162 14.64 7.33 3.79
CA GLU A 162 14.74 7.90 5.13
C GLU A 162 13.69 7.33 6.10
N LEU A 163 13.67 6.00 6.21
CA LEU A 163 12.69 5.24 6.99
C LEU A 163 12.66 5.63 8.47
N GLU A 164 13.83 5.76 9.09
CA GLU A 164 13.95 6.12 10.51
C GLU A 164 13.27 7.46 10.81
N GLN A 165 13.41 8.44 9.90
CA GLN A 165 12.77 9.74 10.04
C GLN A 165 11.24 9.59 10.09
N CYS A 166 10.65 8.83 9.17
CA CYS A 166 9.20 8.68 9.16
C CYS A 166 8.69 7.93 10.41
N PHE A 167 9.40 6.88 10.87
CA PHE A 167 9.03 6.14 12.07
C PHE A 167 9.07 7.03 13.31
N VAL A 168 10.10 7.86 13.47
CA VAL A 168 10.22 8.79 14.60
C VAL A 168 9.11 9.85 14.57
N THR A 169 8.83 10.44 13.41
CA THR A 169 7.82 11.50 13.28
C THR A 169 6.40 10.98 13.53
N LEU A 170 6.09 9.78 13.03
CA LEU A 170 4.74 9.21 13.01
C LEU A 170 4.48 8.24 14.17
N LYS A 171 5.43 8.04 15.09
CA LYS A 171 5.31 7.06 16.19
C LYS A 171 4.05 7.25 17.06
N ASP A 172 3.58 8.47 17.23
CA ASP A 172 2.41 8.76 18.07
C ASP A 172 1.09 8.78 17.27
N CYS A 173 1.13 8.52 15.96
CA CYS A 173 -0.04 8.47 15.09
C CYS A 173 -0.61 7.05 15.07
N GLY A 174 -1.52 6.74 16.00
CA GLY A 174 -2.11 5.41 16.15
C GLY A 174 -2.92 4.92 14.94
N ASN A 175 -3.32 5.83 14.06
CA ASN A 175 -4.08 5.56 12.84
C ASN A 175 -3.24 5.55 11.56
N VAL A 176 -1.91 5.42 11.67
CA VAL A 176 -0.98 5.33 10.55
C VAL A 176 -0.22 4.00 10.61
N TRP A 177 -0.31 3.21 9.54
CA TRP A 177 0.43 1.98 9.32
C TRP A 177 1.52 2.17 8.26
N PHE A 178 2.55 1.34 8.29
CA PHE A 178 3.71 1.40 7.42
C PHE A 178 3.71 0.17 6.51
N ASP A 179 3.65 0.41 5.20
CA ASP A 179 3.80 -0.64 4.19
C ASP A 179 5.26 -0.64 3.71
N THR A 180 5.91 -1.79 3.88
CA THR A 180 7.35 -1.96 3.63
C THR A 180 7.68 -2.34 2.18
N SER A 181 6.76 -2.09 1.25
CA SER A 181 7.01 -2.30 -0.17
C SER A 181 8.22 -1.49 -0.69
N SER A 182 8.95 -2.08 -1.64
CA SER A 182 10.14 -1.49 -2.30
C SER A 182 11.35 -1.20 -1.37
N VAL A 183 11.27 -1.41 -0.05
CA VAL A 183 12.36 -1.05 0.87
C VAL A 183 13.62 -1.92 0.70
N ALA A 184 13.53 -3.05 0.00
CA ALA A 184 14.63 -3.96 -0.26
C ALA A 184 15.19 -3.84 -1.69
N ASP A 185 14.76 -2.84 -2.46
CA ASP A 185 15.12 -2.70 -3.88
C ASP A 185 16.61 -2.35 -4.10
N ASP A 186 17.22 -1.59 -3.18
CA ASP A 186 18.65 -1.30 -3.21
C ASP A 186 19.43 -2.04 -2.10
N SER A 187 20.08 -3.14 -2.49
CA SER A 187 20.89 -3.96 -1.58
C SER A 187 21.99 -3.21 -0.83
N ARG A 188 22.45 -2.05 -1.33
CA ARG A 188 23.51 -1.25 -0.71
C ARG A 188 23.05 -0.60 0.60
N ILE A 189 21.77 -0.25 0.70
CA ILE A 189 21.22 0.44 1.87
C ILE A 189 20.37 -0.49 2.76
N CYS A 190 20.08 -1.71 2.30
CA CYS A 190 19.38 -2.73 3.08
C CYS A 190 19.90 -2.92 4.52
N PRO A 191 21.22 -2.87 4.82
CA PRO A 191 21.68 -2.95 6.21
C PRO A 191 21.16 -1.81 7.12
N LYS A 192 21.11 -0.57 6.62
CA LYS A 192 20.57 0.60 7.35
C LYS A 192 19.06 0.45 7.53
N ILE A 193 18.35 0.10 6.45
CA ILE A 193 16.90 -0.10 6.44
C ILE A 193 16.50 -1.23 7.40
N LYS A 194 17.20 -2.36 7.37
CA LYS A 194 17.01 -3.50 8.27
C LYS A 194 17.08 -3.06 9.73
N THR A 195 18.16 -2.38 10.10
CA THR A 195 18.37 -1.89 11.48
C THR A 195 17.23 -0.98 11.93
N ALA A 196 16.82 -0.02 11.09
CA ALA A 196 15.74 0.90 11.41
C ALA A 196 14.38 0.17 11.54
N LEU A 197 14.10 -0.77 10.63
CA LEU A 197 12.86 -1.52 10.60
C LEU A 197 12.74 -2.49 11.78
N GLU A 198 13.81 -3.19 12.16
CA GLU A 198 13.83 -4.09 13.33
C GLU A 198 13.55 -3.33 14.63
N ALA A 199 14.18 -2.17 14.81
CA ALA A 199 13.94 -1.31 15.97
C ALA A 199 12.49 -0.81 16.01
N ALA A 200 11.94 -0.42 14.86
CA ALA A 200 10.60 0.12 14.76
C ALA A 200 9.51 -0.95 14.94
N ILE A 201 9.66 -2.13 14.32
CA ILE A 201 8.79 -3.30 14.55
C ILE A 201 8.84 -3.72 16.03
N SER A 202 10.02 -3.69 16.65
CA SER A 202 10.14 -4.01 18.07
C SER A 202 9.37 -3.05 18.97
N ALA A 203 9.38 -1.76 18.63
CA ALA A 203 8.67 -0.74 19.41
C ALA A 203 7.16 -0.70 19.12
N MET A 204 6.73 -0.98 17.88
CA MET A 204 5.37 -0.70 17.39
C MET A 204 4.87 -1.84 16.48
N PRO A 205 4.81 -3.09 16.99
CA PRO A 205 4.70 -4.30 16.16
C PRO A 205 3.39 -4.41 15.37
N GLU A 206 2.33 -3.74 15.81
CA GLU A 206 1.00 -3.78 15.20
C GLU A 206 0.84 -2.79 14.02
N ARG A 207 1.93 -2.12 13.61
CA ARG A 207 1.87 -1.03 12.61
C ARG A 207 2.65 -1.27 11.33
N PHE A 208 3.24 -2.43 11.13
CA PHE A 208 4.03 -2.74 9.94
C PHE A 208 3.36 -3.83 9.11
N ILE A 209 3.28 -3.59 7.80
CA ILE A 209 2.61 -4.47 6.85
C ILE A 209 3.63 -4.86 5.79
N PHE A 210 3.76 -6.15 5.53
CA PHE A 210 4.55 -6.65 4.42
C PHE A 210 3.90 -6.30 3.07
N GLY A 211 4.72 -5.75 2.18
CA GLY A 211 4.42 -5.56 0.76
C GLY A 211 5.73 -5.69 -0.03
N SER A 212 5.66 -6.10 -1.30
CA SER A 212 6.86 -6.22 -2.14
C SER A 212 6.99 -5.15 -3.21
N ASP A 213 5.88 -4.54 -3.64
CA ASP A 213 5.80 -3.73 -4.86
C ASP A 213 6.03 -4.54 -6.14
N PHE A 214 5.58 -5.81 -6.16
CA PHE A 214 5.72 -6.66 -7.34
C PHE A 214 5.06 -6.03 -8.58
N GLY A 215 5.72 -6.18 -9.73
CA GLY A 215 5.42 -5.45 -10.96
C GLY A 215 6.47 -4.35 -11.22
N SER A 216 7.04 -3.80 -10.14
CA SER A 216 8.19 -2.89 -10.17
C SER A 216 9.42 -3.51 -9.49
N CYS A 217 9.19 -4.29 -8.43
CA CYS A 217 10.23 -4.94 -7.64
C CYS A 217 10.14 -6.48 -7.70
N SER A 218 11.17 -7.16 -7.18
CA SER A 218 11.15 -8.61 -7.00
C SER A 218 10.48 -9.01 -5.68
N GLU A 219 9.39 -9.78 -5.76
CA GLU A 219 8.69 -10.33 -4.60
C GLU A 219 9.62 -11.20 -3.75
N LYS A 220 10.42 -12.06 -4.40
CA LYS A 220 11.38 -12.94 -3.74
C LYS A 220 12.43 -12.18 -2.94
N VAL A 221 12.97 -11.07 -3.46
CA VAL A 221 13.97 -10.25 -2.76
C VAL A 221 13.36 -9.64 -1.50
N HIS A 222 12.12 -9.16 -1.56
CA HIS A 222 11.43 -8.57 -0.42
C HIS A 222 11.07 -9.62 0.64
N LEU A 223 10.66 -10.82 0.23
CA LEU A 223 10.45 -11.95 1.14
C LEU A 223 11.74 -12.40 1.82
N ASP A 224 12.85 -12.47 1.09
CA ASP A 224 14.16 -12.81 1.66
C ASP A 224 14.63 -11.74 2.65
N PHE A 225 14.43 -10.47 2.32
CA PHE A 225 14.72 -9.37 3.21
C PHE A 225 13.88 -9.46 4.50
N ALA A 226 12.57 -9.65 4.37
CA ALA A 226 11.65 -9.86 5.49
C ALA A 226 12.04 -11.07 6.36
N ALA A 227 12.43 -12.18 5.73
CA ALA A 227 12.91 -13.38 6.43
C ALA A 227 14.21 -13.12 7.21
N SER A 228 15.05 -12.19 6.72
CA SER A 228 16.32 -11.85 7.36
C SER A 228 16.21 -10.99 8.62
N LEU A 229 15.05 -10.34 8.86
CA LEU A 229 14.83 -9.47 10.02
C LEU A 229 14.95 -10.26 11.33
N ASP A 230 15.67 -9.73 12.31
CA ASP A 230 15.79 -10.27 13.67
C ASP A 230 14.61 -9.79 14.53
N ILE A 231 13.45 -10.40 14.30
CA ILE A 231 12.21 -10.15 15.03
C ILE A 231 11.63 -11.45 15.58
N THR A 232 10.90 -11.35 16.69
CA THR A 232 10.27 -12.49 17.36
C THR A 232 9.24 -13.20 16.45
N PRO A 233 8.92 -14.48 16.69
CA PRO A 233 7.89 -15.18 15.92
C PRO A 233 6.55 -14.43 15.88
N LYS A 234 6.11 -13.84 17.00
CA LYS A 234 4.85 -13.10 17.04
C LYS A 234 4.90 -11.80 16.22
N GLN A 235 6.00 -11.06 16.29
CA GLN A 235 6.21 -9.87 15.46
C GLN A 235 6.21 -10.23 13.97
N ARG A 236 6.78 -11.39 13.62
CA ARG A 236 6.77 -11.90 12.24
C ARG A 236 5.36 -12.22 11.77
N GLU A 237 4.52 -12.85 12.59
CA GLU A 237 3.11 -13.09 12.24
C GLU A 237 2.34 -11.79 12.03
N LEU A 238 2.52 -10.82 12.93
CA LEU A 238 1.94 -9.48 12.80
C LEU A 238 2.35 -8.82 11.48
N PHE A 239 3.65 -8.78 11.21
CA PHE A 239 4.23 -8.14 10.03
C PHE A 239 3.82 -8.82 8.71
N MET A 240 3.90 -10.16 8.66
CA MET A 240 3.68 -10.91 7.43
C MET A 240 2.20 -11.07 7.07
N TYR A 241 1.27 -10.94 8.02
CA TYR A 241 -0.16 -11.05 7.71
C TYR A 241 -1.16 -10.43 8.69
N GLU A 242 -1.01 -10.54 10.02
CA GLU A 242 -2.13 -10.18 10.92
C GLU A 242 -2.46 -8.68 10.87
N ASN A 243 -1.43 -7.82 10.74
CA ASN A 243 -1.64 -6.38 10.59
C ASN A 243 -2.42 -6.06 9.30
N ALA A 244 -2.12 -6.75 8.20
CA ALA A 244 -2.86 -6.60 6.95
C ALA A 244 -4.33 -7.02 7.11
N LEU A 245 -4.60 -8.16 7.78
CA LEU A 245 -5.98 -8.59 8.06
C LEU A 245 -6.76 -7.52 8.83
N GLY A 246 -6.16 -6.90 9.84
CA GLY A 246 -6.80 -5.84 10.62
C GLY A 246 -7.02 -4.56 9.82
N VAL A 247 -6.01 -4.10 9.09
CA VAL A 247 -6.05 -2.85 8.31
C VAL A 247 -7.01 -2.94 7.14
N TYR A 248 -7.04 -4.08 6.44
CA TYR A 248 -7.87 -4.25 5.25
C TYR A 248 -9.21 -4.95 5.52
N LYS A 249 -9.41 -5.52 6.72
CA LYS A 249 -10.61 -6.29 7.10
C LYS A 249 -10.87 -7.49 6.16
N ILE A 250 -9.83 -8.29 5.85
CA ILE A 250 -9.85 -9.43 4.89
C ILE A 250 -9.50 -10.78 5.50
#